data_AF-A0A502EK16-F1
#
_entry.id   AF-A0A502EK16-F1
#
_cell.length_a   1.000
_cell.length_b   1.000
_cell.length_c   1.000
_cell.angle_alpha   90.00
_cell.angle_beta   90.00
_cell.angle_gamma   90.00
#
_symmetry.space_group_name_H-M   'P 1'
#
loop_
_entity.id
_entity.type
_entity.pdbx_description
1 polymer ?
#
loop_
_entity_poly.entity_id
_entity_poly.type
_entity_poly.pdbx_seq_one_letter_code
_entity_poly.pdbx_strand_id
1 'polypeptide(L)'
;MSVAVVLCVLLVVAACRSTAEPKSPLADDSDAAVSKAVDAITTFPTQLDPRIWDGLTMKPDVRDAILHVVDRVIGETGIDGLTVDTVDLFGSNASYEYDDKSDVGVHVFVHAPGMTDDELTPYMHLLNDQVERRQEGRIRFYGLPLELSFHAGRSANYQPRPGIGQYSVTDGHWVIEPMKQPDNFDRNHMKVDAKKFIGEYNDLVRQYLAGKKGFDCTRFNAFDREMGDYRNQGFQQGLGSRSTQNLTYRALRRLNVEIPEMADELEDECTFANDSVG
;
A
#
# COMPACT_ATOMS: atom_id res chain seq x y z
N MET A 1 34.77 -46.71 48.12
CA MET A 1 34.13 -45.38 48.11
C MET A 1 34.34 -44.80 46.73
N SER A 2 33.28 -44.70 45.95
CA SER A 2 33.31 -44.42 44.50
C SER A 2 33.57 -42.94 44.22
N VAL A 3 34.46 -42.67 43.27
CA VAL A 3 34.71 -41.33 42.70
C VAL A 3 33.70 -41.11 41.57
N ALA A 4 32.84 -40.11 41.71
CA ALA A 4 31.92 -39.70 40.66
C ALA A 4 32.63 -38.73 39.69
N VAL A 5 32.82 -39.16 38.44
CA VAL A 5 33.29 -38.31 37.34
C VAL A 5 32.07 -37.60 36.76
N VAL A 6 31.99 -36.29 36.95
CA VAL A 6 30.97 -35.45 36.31
C VAL A 6 31.44 -35.13 34.88
N LEU A 7 30.79 -35.75 33.90
CA LEU A 7 31.01 -35.48 32.48
C LEU A 7 30.20 -34.25 32.08
N CYS A 8 30.86 -33.11 31.91
CA CYS A 8 30.23 -31.88 31.45
C CYS A 8 30.07 -31.94 29.93
N VAL A 9 28.85 -32.24 29.47
CA VAL A 9 28.50 -32.24 28.04
C VAL A 9 28.29 -30.80 27.59
N LEU A 10 29.24 -30.25 26.83
CA LEU A 10 29.08 -28.99 26.09
C LEU A 10 28.14 -29.22 24.91
N LEU A 11 26.87 -28.83 25.07
CA LEU A 11 25.92 -28.66 23.97
C LEU A 11 26.30 -27.42 23.17
N VAL A 12 27.01 -27.61 22.05
CA VAL A 12 27.17 -26.58 21.03
C VAL A 12 25.83 -26.44 20.31
N VAL A 13 25.03 -25.46 20.72
CA VAL A 13 23.82 -25.09 19.98
C VAL A 13 24.27 -24.35 18.72
N ALA A 14 24.37 -25.07 17.62
CA ALA A 14 24.50 -24.46 16.31
C ALA A 14 23.21 -23.68 16.03
N ALA A 15 23.28 -22.36 16.17
CA ALA A 15 22.21 -21.47 15.74
C ALA A 15 22.13 -21.52 14.20
N CYS A 16 21.27 -22.38 13.67
CA CYS A 16 20.84 -22.30 12.28
C CYS A 16 20.09 -20.98 12.09
N ARG A 17 20.80 -19.90 11.76
CA ARG A 17 20.20 -18.76 11.07
C ARG A 17 19.78 -19.28 9.71
N SER A 18 18.48 -19.49 9.52
CA SER A 18 17.89 -19.49 8.19
C SER A 18 18.11 -18.09 7.63
N THR A 19 19.20 -17.88 6.91
CA THR A 19 19.29 -16.76 5.98
C THR A 19 18.44 -17.19 4.79
N ALA A 20 17.20 -16.72 4.74
CA ALA A 20 16.47 -16.73 3.47
C ALA A 20 17.40 -16.12 2.42
N GLU A 21 17.59 -16.80 1.29
CA GLU A 21 18.34 -16.21 0.18
C GLU A 21 17.71 -14.85 -0.14
N PRO A 22 18.53 -13.79 -0.31
CA PRO A 22 17.99 -12.49 -0.66
C PRO A 22 17.22 -12.65 -1.96
N LYS A 23 15.91 -12.36 -1.92
CA LYS A 23 15.08 -12.37 -3.12
C LYS A 23 15.69 -11.38 -4.10
N SER A 24 15.88 -11.82 -5.34
CA SER A 24 16.35 -10.93 -6.41
C SER A 24 15.46 -9.68 -6.48
N PRO A 25 16.03 -8.47 -6.53
CA PRO A 25 15.24 -7.25 -6.72
C PRO A 25 14.69 -7.13 -8.13
N LEU A 26 15.09 -7.99 -9.08
CA LEU A 26 14.60 -7.94 -10.46
C LEU A 26 13.16 -8.48 -10.57
N ALA A 27 12.35 -7.79 -11.37
CA ALA A 27 11.00 -8.20 -11.72
C ALA A 27 11.02 -9.25 -12.85
N ASP A 28 10.12 -10.23 -12.76
CA ASP A 28 9.87 -11.25 -13.78
C ASP A 28 9.16 -10.61 -14.99
N ASP A 29 9.87 -10.54 -16.11
CA ASP A 29 9.41 -9.96 -17.36
C ASP A 29 8.79 -10.98 -18.33
N SER A 30 8.63 -12.23 -17.91
CA SER A 30 8.08 -13.28 -18.74
C SER A 30 6.62 -13.03 -19.10
N ASP A 31 6.23 -13.42 -20.32
CA ASP A 31 4.85 -13.31 -20.82
C ASP A 31 3.83 -13.96 -19.88
N ALA A 32 4.24 -15.04 -19.22
CA ALA A 32 3.42 -15.77 -18.26
C ALA A 32 3.19 -14.95 -16.98
N ALA A 33 4.25 -14.36 -16.40
CA ALA A 33 4.12 -13.52 -15.20
C ALA A 33 3.29 -12.27 -15.47
N VAL A 34 3.57 -11.56 -16.57
CA VAL A 34 2.82 -10.36 -16.95
C VAL A 34 1.35 -10.69 -17.24
N SER A 35 1.07 -11.78 -17.98
CA SER A 35 -0.31 -12.19 -18.24
C SER A 35 -1.05 -12.55 -16.94
N LYS A 36 -0.41 -13.28 -16.03
CA LYS A 36 -0.99 -13.62 -14.73
C LYS A 36 -1.33 -12.37 -13.91
N ALA A 37 -0.44 -11.38 -13.87
CA ALA A 37 -0.66 -10.12 -13.17
C ALA A 37 -1.83 -9.32 -13.76
N VAL A 38 -1.89 -9.21 -15.11
CA VAL A 38 -2.99 -8.53 -15.81
C VAL A 38 -4.32 -9.25 -15.62
N ASP A 39 -4.35 -10.58 -15.73
CA ASP A 39 -5.58 -11.34 -15.56
C ASP A 39 -6.13 -11.25 -14.13
N ALA A 40 -5.25 -11.24 -13.12
CA ALA A 40 -5.63 -11.07 -11.72
C ALA A 40 -6.30 -9.71 -11.45
N ILE A 41 -5.82 -8.63 -12.08
CA ILE A 41 -6.30 -7.27 -11.81
C ILE A 41 -7.51 -6.84 -12.65
N THR A 42 -7.85 -7.63 -13.66
CA THR A 42 -8.95 -7.37 -14.61
C THR A 42 -10.10 -8.35 -14.46
N THR A 43 -10.14 -9.06 -13.34
CA THR A 43 -11.22 -9.99 -12.98
C THR A 43 -11.93 -9.43 -11.75
N PHE A 44 -13.03 -8.72 -11.98
CA PHE A 44 -13.70 -7.96 -10.93
C PHE A 44 -14.82 -8.76 -10.24
N PRO A 45 -14.96 -8.64 -8.92
CA PRO A 45 -16.10 -9.18 -8.20
C PRO A 45 -17.40 -8.47 -8.59
N THR A 46 -18.53 -9.17 -8.44
CA THR A 46 -19.86 -8.66 -8.77
C THR A 46 -20.65 -8.17 -7.56
N GLN A 47 -20.12 -8.42 -6.36
CA GLN A 47 -20.62 -8.03 -5.04
C GLN A 47 -19.50 -7.29 -4.29
N LEU A 48 -19.83 -6.58 -3.21
CA LEU A 48 -18.82 -6.04 -2.30
C LEU A 48 -18.10 -7.15 -1.55
N ASP A 49 -16.95 -6.84 -0.97
CA ASP A 49 -16.11 -7.85 -0.30
C ASP A 49 -16.85 -8.49 0.88
N PRO A 50 -17.22 -9.79 0.78
CA PRO A 50 -17.99 -10.45 1.83
C PRO A 50 -17.18 -10.63 3.12
N ARG A 51 -15.88 -10.33 3.12
CA ARG A 51 -15.07 -10.22 4.34
C ARG A 51 -15.48 -9.00 5.16
N ILE A 52 -15.81 -7.88 4.50
CA ILE A 52 -16.11 -6.57 5.09
C ILE A 52 -17.61 -6.28 5.15
N TRP A 53 -18.38 -6.78 4.18
CA TRP A 53 -19.77 -6.40 3.94
C TRP A 53 -20.75 -7.57 4.07
N ASP A 54 -21.96 -7.27 4.55
CA ASP A 54 -23.17 -8.06 4.36
C ASP A 54 -24.14 -7.25 3.47
N GLY A 55 -24.17 -7.58 2.17
CA GLY A 55 -24.80 -6.75 1.16
C GLY A 55 -24.14 -5.37 1.07
N LEU A 56 -24.89 -4.33 1.44
CA LEU A 56 -24.42 -2.94 1.51
C LEU A 56 -24.11 -2.48 2.96
N THR A 57 -24.21 -3.38 3.94
CA THR A 57 -23.99 -3.05 5.36
C THR A 57 -22.61 -3.52 5.78
N MET A 58 -21.78 -2.63 6.34
CA MET A 58 -20.49 -3.02 6.90
C MET A 58 -20.72 -3.93 8.10
N LYS A 59 -19.95 -5.00 8.23
CA LYS A 59 -20.07 -5.88 9.38
C LYS A 59 -19.71 -5.11 10.67
N PRO A 60 -20.51 -5.24 11.74
CA PRO A 60 -20.28 -4.47 12.97
C PRO A 60 -18.90 -4.68 13.60
N ASP A 61 -18.39 -5.91 13.58
CA ASP A 61 -17.08 -6.24 14.13
C ASP A 61 -15.92 -5.57 13.37
N VAL A 62 -16.04 -5.44 12.04
CA VAL A 62 -15.07 -4.69 11.22
C VAL A 62 -15.13 -3.21 11.55
N ARG A 63 -16.34 -2.63 11.62
CA ARG A 63 -16.53 -1.22 11.97
C ARG A 63 -15.94 -0.91 13.36
N ASP A 64 -16.29 -1.71 14.36
CA ASP A 64 -15.83 -1.51 15.74
C ASP A 64 -14.32 -1.70 15.85
N ALA A 65 -13.73 -2.64 15.11
CA ALA A 65 -12.29 -2.83 15.06
C ALA A 65 -11.56 -1.64 14.40
N ILE A 66 -12.09 -1.06 13.32
CA ILE A 66 -11.54 0.15 12.71
C ILE A 66 -11.53 1.29 13.72
N LEU A 67 -12.69 1.60 14.33
CA LEU A 67 -12.81 2.70 15.28
C LEU A 67 -11.90 2.51 16.50
N HIS A 68 -11.82 1.29 17.03
CA HIS A 68 -10.91 0.96 18.13
C HIS A 68 -9.45 1.21 17.79
N VAL A 69 -9.02 0.85 16.58
CA VAL A 69 -7.64 1.09 16.13
C VAL A 69 -7.39 2.59 15.96
N VAL A 70 -8.33 3.33 15.38
CA VAL A 70 -8.22 4.79 15.22
C VAL A 70 -8.10 5.48 16.58
N ASP A 71 -8.99 5.16 17.53
CA ASP A 71 -8.97 5.73 18.88
C ASP A 71 -7.63 5.48 19.59
N ARG A 72 -7.11 4.25 19.47
CA ARG A 72 -5.80 3.91 20.04
C ARG A 72 -4.68 4.74 19.42
N VAL A 73 -4.63 4.84 18.08
CA VAL A 73 -3.57 5.59 17.38
C VAL A 73 -3.63 7.06 17.74
N ILE A 74 -4.83 7.67 17.74
CA ILE A 74 -5.03 9.08 18.12
C ILE A 74 -4.61 9.33 19.58
N GLY A 75 -5.00 8.44 20.50
CA GLY A 75 -4.61 8.53 21.91
C GLY A 75 -3.10 8.41 22.18
N GLU A 76 -2.35 7.78 21.27
CA GLU A 76 -0.89 7.63 21.35
C GLU A 76 -0.12 8.82 20.75
N THR A 77 -0.79 9.73 20.00
CA THR A 77 -0.10 10.84 19.30
C THR A 77 0.53 11.86 20.25
N GLY A 78 -0.10 12.11 21.40
CA GLY A 78 0.28 13.19 22.32
C GLY A 78 0.05 14.60 21.76
N ILE A 79 -0.70 14.75 20.67
CA ILE A 79 -1.07 16.06 20.11
C ILE A 79 -2.27 16.60 20.89
N ASP A 80 -2.06 17.64 21.67
CA ASP A 80 -3.10 18.25 22.50
C ASP A 80 -4.29 18.74 21.64
N GLY A 81 -5.50 18.31 22.01
CA GLY A 81 -6.73 18.73 21.34
C GLY A 81 -6.99 18.06 19.98
N LEU A 82 -6.14 17.15 19.52
CA LEU A 82 -6.38 16.40 18.28
C LEU A 82 -7.67 15.59 18.40
N THR A 83 -8.63 15.87 17.52
CA THR A 83 -9.96 15.27 17.52
C THR A 83 -10.25 14.70 16.14
N VAL A 84 -10.89 13.53 16.11
CA VAL A 84 -11.37 12.91 14.87
C VAL A 84 -12.71 13.53 14.48
N ASP A 85 -12.79 14.05 13.26
CA ASP A 85 -14.03 14.53 12.65
C ASP A 85 -14.84 13.38 12.05
N THR A 86 -14.18 12.57 11.23
CA THR A 86 -14.80 11.40 10.59
C THR A 86 -13.75 10.39 10.17
N VAL A 87 -14.19 9.14 10.13
CA VAL A 87 -13.47 7.98 9.64
C VAL A 87 -14.24 7.44 8.46
N ASP A 88 -13.58 7.41 7.30
CA ASP A 88 -14.19 7.01 6.04
C ASP A 88 -13.42 5.83 5.43
N LEU A 89 -14.14 4.90 4.81
CA LEU A 89 -13.55 3.86 3.97
C LEU A 89 -13.60 4.30 2.51
N PHE A 90 -12.45 4.22 1.84
CA PHE A 90 -12.27 4.49 0.42
C PHE A 90 -11.60 3.28 -0.27
N GLY A 91 -11.39 3.41 -1.58
CA GLY A 91 -10.58 2.46 -2.34
C GLY A 91 -11.31 1.16 -2.67
N SER A 92 -10.54 0.11 -2.90
CA SER A 92 -11.03 -1.13 -3.52
C SER A 92 -12.09 -1.87 -2.68
N ASN A 93 -12.00 -1.78 -1.35
CA ASN A 93 -12.97 -2.38 -0.43
C ASN A 93 -14.21 -1.52 -0.20
N ALA A 94 -14.20 -0.25 -0.62
CA ALA A 94 -15.40 0.57 -0.75
C ALA A 94 -15.99 0.48 -2.16
N SER A 95 -15.61 -0.52 -2.97
CA SER A 95 -15.97 -0.61 -4.37
C SER A 95 -16.05 -2.07 -4.87
N TYR A 96 -16.26 -2.28 -6.17
CA TYR A 96 -16.30 -3.62 -6.80
C TYR A 96 -14.96 -3.98 -7.45
N GLU A 97 -13.85 -3.47 -6.91
CA GLU A 97 -12.52 -3.57 -7.50
C GLU A 97 -11.49 -4.20 -6.55
N TYR A 98 -11.96 -4.84 -5.46
CA TYR A 98 -11.11 -5.57 -4.52
C TYR A 98 -10.63 -6.92 -5.08
N ASP A 99 -9.52 -7.40 -4.56
CA ASP A 99 -8.95 -8.72 -4.81
C ASP A 99 -8.32 -9.31 -3.53
N ASP A 100 -7.59 -10.42 -3.65
CA ASP A 100 -6.94 -11.11 -2.51
C ASP A 100 -5.81 -10.29 -1.86
N LYS A 101 -5.26 -9.32 -2.58
CA LYS A 101 -4.21 -8.41 -2.12
C LYS A 101 -4.75 -6.98 -1.93
N SER A 102 -6.06 -6.81 -1.76
CA SER A 102 -6.64 -5.52 -1.34
C SER A 102 -6.39 -5.26 0.14
N ASP A 103 -6.30 -3.98 0.49
CA ASP A 103 -6.30 -3.43 1.84
C ASP A 103 -7.69 -2.93 2.25
N VAL A 104 -7.88 -2.67 3.53
CA VAL A 104 -8.99 -1.88 4.08
C VAL A 104 -8.48 -0.45 4.24
N GLY A 105 -8.56 0.34 3.15
CA GLY A 105 -8.09 1.73 3.09
C GLY A 105 -8.99 2.71 3.84
N VAL A 106 -8.61 3.03 5.07
CA VAL A 106 -9.35 3.92 5.98
C VAL A 106 -8.69 5.29 6.05
N HIS A 107 -9.47 6.32 5.78
CA HIS A 107 -9.06 7.72 5.88
C HIS A 107 -9.67 8.35 7.13
N VAL A 108 -8.81 8.89 7.99
CA VAL A 108 -9.19 9.54 9.24
C VAL A 108 -8.98 11.04 9.07
N PHE A 109 -10.05 11.80 9.16
CA PHE A 109 -10.02 13.26 9.09
C PHE A 109 -10.02 13.81 10.51
N VAL A 110 -9.08 14.70 10.79
CA VAL A 110 -8.88 15.27 12.12
C VAL A 110 -8.77 16.78 12.06
N HIS A 111 -9.05 17.40 13.21
CA HIS A 111 -8.71 18.79 13.48
C HIS A 111 -8.07 18.92 14.87
N ALA A 112 -7.37 20.02 15.10
CA ALA A 112 -6.85 20.38 16.41
C ALA A 112 -7.19 21.86 16.68
N PRO A 113 -7.93 22.18 17.76
CA PRO A 113 -8.22 23.56 18.10
C PRO A 113 -6.94 24.41 18.24
N GLY A 114 -6.84 25.48 17.46
CA GLY A 114 -5.68 26.38 17.48
C GLY A 114 -4.61 26.07 16.45
N MET A 115 -4.80 25.07 15.59
CA MET A 115 -4.02 24.85 14.38
C MET A 115 -4.92 24.91 13.14
N THR A 116 -4.42 25.50 12.07
CA THR A 116 -5.01 25.40 10.73
C THR A 116 -4.67 24.04 10.09
N ASP A 117 -5.42 23.64 9.05
CA ASP A 117 -5.14 22.40 8.32
C ASP A 117 -3.70 22.37 7.75
N ASP A 118 -3.19 23.52 7.28
CA ASP A 118 -1.82 23.66 6.76
C ASP A 118 -0.76 23.46 7.86
N GLU A 119 -1.03 23.92 9.09
CA GLU A 119 -0.15 23.71 10.24
C GLU A 119 -0.19 22.27 10.74
N LEU A 120 -1.35 21.61 10.66
CA LEU A 120 -1.56 20.24 11.13
C LEU A 120 -1.08 19.18 10.12
N THR A 121 -1.10 19.48 8.82
CA THR A 121 -0.74 18.54 7.74
C THR A 121 0.63 17.88 7.93
N PRO A 122 1.73 18.60 8.25
CA PRO A 122 3.02 17.97 8.49
C PRO A 122 3.03 16.96 9.64
N TYR A 123 2.24 17.20 10.70
CA TYR A 123 2.10 16.25 11.80
C TYR A 123 1.36 14.99 11.37
N MET A 124 0.36 15.13 10.50
CA MET A 124 -0.35 13.97 9.96
C MET A 124 0.53 13.14 9.02
N HIS A 125 1.41 13.78 8.24
CA HIS A 125 2.42 13.06 7.46
C HIS A 125 3.35 12.24 8.38
N LEU A 126 3.89 12.86 9.43
CA LEU A 126 4.73 12.15 10.41
C LEU A 126 3.99 11.00 11.11
N LEU A 127 2.71 11.19 11.42
CA LEU A 127 1.85 10.16 11.99
C LEU A 127 1.65 9.00 11.01
N ASN A 128 1.38 9.29 9.73
CA ASN A 128 1.23 8.28 8.68
C ASN A 128 2.51 7.46 8.55
N ASP A 129 3.68 8.10 8.44
CA ASP A 129 4.98 7.41 8.39
C ASP A 129 5.22 6.52 9.61
N GLN A 130 4.82 6.98 10.81
CA GLN A 130 4.93 6.19 12.03
C GLN A 130 3.99 4.99 12.02
N VAL A 131 2.76 5.18 11.55
CA VAL A 131 1.73 4.13 11.47
C VAL A 131 2.15 3.06 10.48
N GLU A 132 2.57 3.45 9.28
CA GLU A 132 3.10 2.57 8.23
C GLU A 132 4.23 1.69 8.80
N ARG A 133 5.34 2.30 9.25
CA ARG A 133 6.50 1.56 9.80
C ARG A 133 6.15 0.60 10.94
N ARG A 134 5.14 0.91 11.76
CA ARG A 134 4.79 0.12 12.95
C ARG A 134 3.67 -0.89 12.72
N GLN A 135 2.77 -0.66 11.79
CA GLN A 135 1.49 -1.39 11.69
C GLN A 135 1.22 -1.99 10.32
N GLU A 136 1.93 -1.55 9.26
CA GLU A 136 1.72 -2.04 7.91
C GLU A 136 1.77 -3.58 7.85
N GLY A 137 0.72 -4.16 7.25
CA GLY A 137 0.56 -5.60 7.10
C GLY A 137 0.35 -6.41 8.38
N ARG A 138 0.37 -5.77 9.56
CA ARG A 138 0.29 -6.43 10.89
C ARG A 138 -1.12 -6.50 11.44
N ILE A 139 -1.93 -5.45 11.25
CA ILE A 139 -3.35 -5.48 11.62
C ILE A 139 -4.15 -5.98 10.43
N ARG A 140 -4.97 -7.01 10.67
CA ARG A 140 -5.74 -7.65 9.60
C ARG A 140 -7.18 -7.90 10.00
N PHE A 141 -8.11 -7.66 9.08
CA PHE A 141 -9.52 -7.98 9.20
C PHE A 141 -9.86 -9.08 8.21
N TYR A 142 -10.13 -10.29 8.70
CA TYR A 142 -10.39 -11.45 7.85
C TYR A 142 -9.29 -11.69 6.79
N GLY A 143 -8.03 -11.44 7.18
CA GLY A 143 -6.85 -11.59 6.31
C GLY A 143 -6.48 -10.33 5.51
N LEU A 144 -7.39 -9.37 5.35
CA LEU A 144 -7.13 -8.10 4.69
C LEU A 144 -6.29 -7.18 5.58
N PRO A 145 -5.15 -6.63 5.12
CA PRO A 145 -4.41 -5.64 5.88
C PRO A 145 -5.24 -4.36 6.05
N LEU A 146 -5.20 -3.77 7.25
CA LEU A 146 -5.71 -2.43 7.49
C LEU A 146 -4.65 -1.41 7.10
N GLU A 147 -5.05 -0.39 6.35
CA GLU A 147 -4.23 0.79 6.03
C GLU A 147 -4.95 2.03 6.55
N LEU A 148 -4.27 2.81 7.41
CA LEU A 148 -4.81 4.06 7.94
C LEU A 148 -4.06 5.23 7.33
N SER A 149 -4.80 6.24 6.88
CA SER A 149 -4.23 7.52 6.48
C SER A 149 -4.93 8.66 7.21
N PHE A 150 -4.17 9.43 7.97
CA PHE A 150 -4.64 10.60 8.71
C PHE A 150 -4.48 11.87 7.87
N HIS A 151 -5.49 12.74 7.90
CA HIS A 151 -5.59 13.96 7.10
C HIS A 151 -6.02 15.13 7.97
N ALA A 152 -5.32 16.26 7.84
CA ALA A 152 -5.78 17.53 8.36
C ALA A 152 -6.83 18.09 7.40
N GLY A 153 -8.10 18.01 7.80
CA GLY A 153 -9.23 18.42 6.95
C GLY A 153 -9.40 17.59 5.66
N ARG A 154 -10.44 17.94 4.89
CA ARG A 154 -10.86 17.17 3.70
C ARG A 154 -10.48 17.88 2.39
N SER A 155 -9.42 17.39 1.74
CA SER A 155 -8.99 17.90 0.43
C SER A 155 -9.99 17.55 -0.71
N ALA A 156 -9.80 18.16 -1.88
CA ALA A 156 -10.62 17.92 -3.08
C ALA A 156 -10.62 16.46 -3.58
N ASN A 157 -9.61 15.67 -3.20
CA ASN A 157 -9.50 14.26 -3.56
C ASN A 157 -10.43 13.37 -2.73
N TYR A 158 -10.84 13.83 -1.55
CA TYR A 158 -11.69 13.12 -0.61
C TYR A 158 -13.13 13.63 -0.58
N GLN A 159 -13.47 14.55 -1.49
CA GLN A 159 -14.84 14.99 -1.66
C GLN A 159 -15.67 13.88 -2.32
N PRO A 160 -16.94 13.67 -1.90
CA PRO A 160 -17.81 12.67 -2.49
C PRO A 160 -17.98 12.86 -3.99
N ARG A 161 -17.84 11.78 -4.76
CA ARG A 161 -18.00 11.79 -6.22
C ARG A 161 -19.00 10.72 -6.65
N PRO A 162 -19.97 11.05 -7.54
CA PRO A 162 -20.94 10.07 -8.02
C PRO A 162 -20.28 8.79 -8.55
N GLY A 163 -20.76 7.64 -8.07
CA GLY A 163 -20.29 6.31 -8.47
C GLY A 163 -18.98 5.85 -7.83
N ILE A 164 -18.27 6.72 -7.10
CA ILE A 164 -17.09 6.36 -6.32
C ILE A 164 -17.53 6.10 -4.89
N GLY A 165 -17.45 4.84 -4.45
CA GLY A 165 -17.91 4.45 -3.13
C GLY A 165 -17.12 5.14 -2.02
N GLN A 166 -17.87 5.70 -1.07
CA GLN A 166 -17.35 6.31 0.13
C GLN A 166 -18.29 5.97 1.28
N TYR A 167 -17.78 5.28 2.29
CA TYR A 167 -18.57 4.87 3.45
C TYR A 167 -18.09 5.59 4.69
N SER A 168 -18.99 6.24 5.42
CA SER A 168 -18.69 6.80 6.74
C SER A 168 -18.69 5.65 7.74
N VAL A 169 -17.50 5.25 8.18
CA VAL A 169 -17.33 4.27 9.26
C VAL A 169 -17.82 4.86 10.58
N THR A 170 -17.63 6.18 10.76
CA THR A 170 -18.12 6.90 11.95
C THR A 170 -19.65 6.81 12.05
N ASP A 171 -20.37 7.12 10.97
CA ASP A 171 -21.84 7.16 10.99
C ASP A 171 -22.50 5.83 10.62
N GLY A 172 -21.73 4.87 10.10
CA GLY A 172 -22.22 3.54 9.73
C GLY A 172 -23.09 3.52 8.47
N HIS A 173 -22.93 4.47 7.55
CA HIS A 173 -23.68 4.51 6.30
C HIS A 173 -22.83 4.97 5.10
N TRP A 174 -23.31 4.68 3.89
CA TRP A 174 -22.72 5.20 2.67
C TRP A 174 -22.90 6.71 2.60
N VAL A 175 -21.81 7.43 2.34
CA VAL A 175 -21.86 8.82 1.88
C VAL A 175 -22.24 8.83 0.40
N ILE A 176 -21.61 7.95 -0.38
CA ILE A 176 -21.97 7.62 -1.77
C ILE A 176 -21.86 6.12 -1.94
N GLU A 177 -22.93 5.47 -2.38
CA GLU A 177 -22.90 4.04 -2.71
C GLU A 177 -22.01 3.78 -3.94
N PRO A 178 -21.27 2.66 -3.96
CA PRO A 178 -20.40 2.35 -5.07
C PRO A 178 -21.20 1.90 -6.28
N MET A 179 -20.71 2.26 -7.46
CA MET A 179 -21.19 1.71 -8.72
C MET A 179 -20.10 0.89 -9.39
N LYS A 180 -20.51 -0.14 -10.13
CA LYS A 180 -19.60 -0.89 -11.01
C LYS A 180 -19.06 0.06 -12.05
N GLN A 181 -17.75 0.25 -12.05
CA GLN A 181 -17.10 1.12 -13.02
C GLN A 181 -17.10 0.49 -14.41
N PRO A 182 -17.22 1.29 -15.49
CA PRO A 182 -17.08 0.78 -16.84
C PRO A 182 -15.67 0.23 -17.08
N ASP A 183 -15.59 -0.86 -17.82
CA ASP A 183 -14.32 -1.47 -18.20
C ASP A 183 -13.67 -0.67 -19.35
N ASN A 184 -12.85 0.32 -18.99
CA ASN A 184 -12.14 1.21 -19.91
C ASN A 184 -10.67 0.78 -20.10
N PHE A 185 -10.44 -0.54 -20.22
CA PHE A 185 -9.09 -1.10 -20.33
C PHE A 185 -8.95 -2.05 -21.52
N ASP A 186 -7.72 -2.18 -22.00
CA ASP A 186 -7.32 -3.17 -23.00
C ASP A 186 -6.20 -4.05 -22.43
N ARG A 187 -6.47 -5.36 -22.24
CA ARG A 187 -5.50 -6.29 -21.65
C ARG A 187 -4.21 -6.41 -22.46
N ASN A 188 -4.25 -6.29 -23.79
CA ASN A 188 -3.05 -6.36 -24.61
C ASN A 188 -2.21 -5.10 -24.43
N HIS A 189 -2.84 -3.92 -24.40
CA HIS A 189 -2.16 -2.66 -24.12
C HIS A 189 -1.54 -2.68 -22.72
N MET A 190 -2.28 -3.15 -21.72
CA MET A 190 -1.74 -3.31 -20.35
C MET A 190 -0.49 -4.18 -20.31
N LYS A 191 -0.45 -5.30 -21.05
CA LYS A 191 0.73 -6.17 -21.11
C LYS A 191 1.93 -5.48 -21.77
N VAL A 192 1.69 -4.69 -22.82
CA VAL A 192 2.73 -3.89 -23.48
C VAL A 192 3.30 -2.85 -22.51
N ASP A 193 2.44 -2.09 -21.86
CA ASP A 193 2.85 -1.03 -20.94
C ASP A 193 3.52 -1.60 -19.67
N ALA A 194 2.99 -2.70 -19.12
CA ALA A 194 3.63 -3.38 -17.99
C ALA A 194 5.04 -3.85 -18.35
N LYS A 195 5.24 -4.46 -19.53
CA LYS A 195 6.57 -4.88 -19.99
C LYS A 195 7.53 -3.72 -20.18
N LYS A 196 7.04 -2.56 -20.66
CA LYS A 196 7.84 -1.34 -20.75
C LYS A 196 8.39 -0.97 -19.37
N PHE A 197 7.52 -0.79 -18.38
CA PHE A 197 7.93 -0.41 -17.03
C PHE A 197 8.80 -1.47 -16.34
N ILE A 198 8.52 -2.76 -16.53
CA ILE A 198 9.35 -3.85 -16.02
C ILE A 198 10.76 -3.78 -16.61
N GLY A 199 10.87 -3.52 -17.92
CA GLY A 199 12.16 -3.37 -18.60
C GLY A 199 12.97 -2.19 -18.05
N GLU A 200 12.33 -1.03 -17.94
CA GLU A 200 12.94 0.19 -17.40
C GLU A 200 13.40 0.00 -15.96
N TYR A 201 12.55 -0.58 -15.11
CA TYR A 201 12.87 -0.97 -13.74
C TYR A 201 14.08 -1.91 -13.68
N ASN A 202 14.03 -3.03 -14.41
CA ASN A 202 15.10 -4.03 -14.39
C ASN A 202 16.43 -3.47 -14.88
N ASP A 203 16.41 -2.61 -15.90
CA ASP A 203 17.62 -1.94 -16.39
C ASP A 203 18.17 -0.93 -15.37
N LEU A 204 17.30 -0.21 -14.66
CA LEU A 204 17.69 0.70 -13.59
C LEU A 204 18.35 -0.06 -12.43
N VAL A 205 17.72 -1.16 -11.98
CA VAL A 205 18.25 -2.04 -10.93
C VAL A 205 19.59 -2.63 -11.34
N ARG A 206 19.75 -3.13 -12.57
CA ARG A 206 21.02 -3.69 -13.06
C ARG A 206 22.14 -2.65 -13.03
N GLN A 207 21.85 -1.41 -13.45
CA GLN A 207 22.83 -0.32 -13.41
C GLN A 207 23.23 0.03 -11.98
N TYR A 208 22.28 0.11 -11.05
CA TYR A 208 22.55 0.34 -9.63
C TYR A 208 23.40 -0.78 -9.04
N LEU A 209 23.04 -2.05 -9.27
CA LEU A 209 23.79 -3.20 -8.76
C LEU A 209 25.22 -3.30 -9.34
N ALA A 210 25.44 -2.85 -10.58
CA ALA A 210 26.76 -2.82 -11.21
C ALA A 210 27.68 -1.73 -10.63
N GLY A 211 27.12 -0.68 -10.03
CA GLY A 211 27.87 0.45 -9.50
C GLY A 211 27.09 1.22 -8.45
N LYS A 212 26.95 0.64 -7.25
CA LYS A 212 26.13 1.21 -6.17
C LYS A 212 26.60 2.59 -5.71
N LYS A 213 27.90 2.73 -5.42
CA LYS A 213 28.48 3.98 -4.93
C LYS A 213 28.62 4.99 -6.07
N GLY A 214 28.09 6.20 -5.86
CA GLY A 214 28.07 7.26 -6.86
C GLY A 214 26.95 7.12 -7.90
N PHE A 215 26.03 6.17 -7.71
CA PHE A 215 24.83 6.06 -8.54
C PHE A 215 23.93 7.28 -8.30
N ASP A 216 23.28 7.76 -9.37
CA ASP A 216 22.29 8.83 -9.25
C ASP A 216 20.96 8.27 -8.74
N CYS A 217 20.75 8.34 -7.41
CA CYS A 217 19.57 7.80 -6.75
C CYS A 217 18.27 8.47 -7.20
N THR A 218 18.32 9.72 -7.70
CA THR A 218 17.14 10.44 -8.16
C THR A 218 16.44 9.77 -9.35
N ARG A 219 17.12 8.83 -10.01
CA ARG A 219 16.57 8.02 -11.10
C ARG A 219 15.49 7.05 -10.64
N PHE A 220 15.54 6.55 -9.39
CA PHE A 220 14.45 5.74 -8.83
C PHE A 220 13.20 6.60 -8.62
N ASN A 221 13.35 7.77 -7.99
CA ASN A 221 12.28 8.76 -7.86
C ASN A 221 11.66 9.16 -9.20
N ALA A 222 12.50 9.40 -10.22
CA ALA A 222 12.03 9.76 -11.55
C ALA A 222 11.21 8.63 -12.19
N PHE A 223 11.60 7.38 -11.96
CA PHE A 223 10.85 6.20 -12.41
C PHE A 223 9.52 6.05 -11.67
N ASP A 224 9.48 6.23 -10.35
CA ASP A 224 8.22 6.23 -9.58
C ASP A 224 7.25 7.33 -10.08
N ARG A 225 7.76 8.56 -10.27
CA ARG A 225 6.97 9.65 -10.86
C ARG A 225 6.41 9.31 -12.23
N GLU A 226 7.19 8.65 -13.10
CA GLU A 226 6.71 8.23 -14.41
C GLU A 226 5.54 7.25 -14.30
N MET A 227 5.64 6.26 -13.41
CA MET A 227 4.55 5.31 -13.15
C MET A 227 3.31 6.01 -12.57
N GLY A 228 3.50 6.94 -11.64
CA GLY A 228 2.45 7.76 -11.03
C GLY A 228 1.74 8.66 -12.04
N ASP A 229 2.50 9.35 -12.89
CA ASP A 229 1.96 10.20 -13.96
C ASP A 229 1.19 9.39 -14.99
N TYR A 230 1.72 8.25 -15.42
CA TYR A 230 1.03 7.33 -16.31
C TYR A 230 -0.31 6.89 -15.71
N ARG A 231 -0.34 6.46 -14.43
CA ARG A 231 -1.57 6.13 -13.71
C ARG A 231 -2.56 7.31 -13.68
N ASN A 232 -2.07 8.51 -13.35
CA ASN A 232 -2.88 9.71 -13.21
C ASN A 232 -3.50 10.19 -14.52
N GLN A 233 -2.85 9.95 -15.67
CA GLN A 233 -3.40 10.26 -16.99
C GLN A 233 -4.76 9.60 -17.21
N GLY A 234 -4.95 8.34 -16.79
CA GLY A 234 -6.25 7.66 -16.92
C GLY A 234 -7.36 8.36 -16.14
N PHE A 235 -7.07 8.87 -14.94
CA PHE A 235 -8.02 9.63 -14.14
C PHE A 235 -8.29 11.03 -14.72
N GLN A 236 -7.26 11.72 -15.20
CA GLN A 236 -7.40 13.03 -15.84
C GLN A 236 -8.23 12.97 -17.12
N GLN A 237 -8.18 11.84 -17.84
CA GLN A 237 -9.00 11.56 -19.02
C GLN A 237 -10.43 11.11 -18.68
N GLY A 238 -10.77 10.96 -17.39
CA GLY A 238 -12.09 10.52 -16.95
C GLY A 238 -12.37 9.03 -17.18
N LEU A 239 -11.34 8.20 -17.40
CA LEU A 239 -11.49 6.77 -17.65
C LEU A 239 -11.78 5.96 -16.38
N GLY A 240 -11.56 6.55 -15.20
CA GLY A 240 -11.88 5.96 -13.91
C GLY A 240 -10.90 4.88 -13.44
N SER A 241 -11.29 4.15 -12.40
CA SER A 241 -10.43 3.17 -11.73
C SER A 241 -10.17 1.89 -12.54
N ARG A 242 -11.00 1.61 -13.56
CA ARG A 242 -10.84 0.49 -14.50
C ARG A 242 -10.29 0.94 -15.85
N SER A 243 -9.36 1.88 -15.81
CA SER A 243 -8.60 2.33 -16.99
C SER A 243 -7.38 1.45 -17.24
N THR A 244 -6.92 1.35 -18.50
CA THR A 244 -5.65 0.70 -18.85
C THR A 244 -4.53 1.17 -17.92
N GLN A 245 -4.41 2.48 -17.71
CA GLN A 245 -3.31 3.07 -16.95
C GLN A 245 -3.32 2.66 -15.47
N ASN A 246 -4.47 2.80 -14.81
CA ASN A 246 -4.57 2.45 -13.39
C ASN A 246 -4.43 0.95 -13.17
N LEU A 247 -4.99 0.12 -14.06
CA LEU A 247 -4.89 -1.33 -13.92
C LEU A 247 -3.49 -1.85 -14.26
N THR A 248 -2.76 -1.24 -15.21
CA THR A 248 -1.35 -1.55 -15.45
C THR A 248 -0.51 -1.23 -14.23
N TYR A 249 -0.66 -0.03 -13.62
CA TYR A 249 0.05 0.31 -12.38
C TYR A 249 -0.23 -0.70 -11.27
N ARG A 250 -1.50 -1.09 -11.09
CA ARG A 250 -1.86 -2.14 -10.13
C ARG A 250 -1.24 -3.49 -10.48
N ALA A 251 -1.11 -3.85 -11.77
CA ALA A 251 -0.47 -5.09 -12.19
C ALA A 251 1.03 -5.13 -11.87
N LEU A 252 1.74 -3.99 -11.89
CA LEU A 252 3.16 -3.89 -11.50
C LEU A 252 3.38 -4.24 -10.02
N ARG A 253 2.35 -4.13 -9.17
CA ARG A 253 2.34 -4.57 -7.76
C ARG A 253 2.03 -6.07 -7.57
N ARG A 254 1.80 -6.81 -8.66
CA ARG A 254 1.37 -8.22 -8.64
C ARG A 254 2.45 -9.20 -9.12
N LEU A 255 3.65 -8.70 -9.42
CA LEU A 255 4.79 -9.52 -9.85
C LEU A 255 5.49 -10.15 -8.65
N ASN A 256 6.65 -10.79 -8.89
CA ASN A 256 7.51 -11.35 -7.84
C ASN A 256 8.13 -10.28 -6.93
N VAL A 257 8.18 -9.03 -7.39
CA VAL A 257 8.47 -7.81 -6.63
C VAL A 257 7.30 -6.84 -6.83
N GLU A 258 6.94 -6.06 -5.81
CA GLU A 258 5.99 -4.96 -5.99
C GLU A 258 6.78 -3.75 -6.48
N ILE A 259 6.80 -3.53 -7.80
CA ILE A 259 7.75 -2.61 -8.44
C ILE A 259 7.76 -1.19 -7.84
N PRO A 260 6.62 -0.54 -7.57
CA PRO A 260 6.62 0.79 -6.95
C PRO A 260 7.32 0.80 -5.58
N GLU A 261 6.92 -0.09 -4.67
CA GLU A 261 7.50 -0.20 -3.32
C GLU A 261 9.00 -0.51 -3.38
N MET A 262 9.41 -1.45 -4.23
CA MET A 262 10.81 -1.82 -4.38
C MET A 262 11.66 -0.69 -5.01
N ALA A 263 11.08 0.15 -5.87
CA ALA A 263 11.79 1.32 -6.41
C ALA A 263 12.10 2.34 -5.31
N ASP A 264 11.15 2.58 -4.40
CA ASP A 264 11.33 3.45 -3.25
C ASP A 264 12.38 2.87 -2.27
N GLU A 265 12.29 1.57 -1.96
CA GLU A 265 13.29 0.88 -1.13
C GLU A 265 14.71 1.00 -1.71
N LEU A 266 14.86 0.87 -3.02
CA LEU A 266 16.14 0.97 -3.71
C LEU A 266 16.66 2.42 -3.79
N GLU A 267 15.78 3.42 -3.83
CA GLU A 267 16.16 4.84 -3.71
C GLU A 267 16.82 5.10 -2.35
N ASP A 268 16.20 4.62 -1.28
CA ASP A 268 16.72 4.72 0.09
C ASP A 268 18.05 3.98 0.23
N GLU A 269 18.12 2.71 -0.21
CA GLU A 269 19.38 1.95 -0.20
C GLU A 269 20.49 2.65 -0.97
N CYS A 270 20.18 3.21 -2.14
CA CYS A 270 21.11 3.97 -2.94
C CYS A 270 21.62 5.20 -2.18
N THR A 271 20.71 5.96 -1.58
CA THR A 271 21.03 7.16 -0.79
C THR A 271 21.95 6.79 0.37
N PHE A 272 21.61 5.74 1.11
CA PHE A 272 22.44 5.27 2.21
C PHE A 272 23.83 4.81 1.74
N ALA A 273 23.92 4.12 0.61
CA ALA A 273 25.20 3.73 0.03
C ALA A 273 26.05 4.96 -0.36
N ASN A 274 25.43 6.00 -0.90
CA ASN A 274 26.09 7.26 -1.25
C ASN A 274 26.54 8.07 -0.03
N ASP A 275 25.75 8.10 1.04
CA ASP A 275 26.07 8.84 2.25
C ASP A 275 27.04 8.10 3.18
N SER A 276 27.08 6.76 3.08
CA SER A 276 27.98 5.94 3.90
C SER A 276 29.45 6.16 3.55
N VAL A 277 30.29 6.34 4.56
CA VAL A 277 31.75 6.43 4.42
C VAL A 277 32.35 5.09 4.84
N GLY A 278 33.12 4.46 3.93
CA GLY A 278 33.74 3.14 4.12
C GLY A 278 33.91 2.43 2.78
#